data_AF-A0A3C0S0X3-F1
#
_entry.id   AF-A0A3C0S0X3-F1
#
_cell.length_a   1.000
_cell.length_b   1.000
_cell.length_c   1.000
_cell.angle_alpha   90.00
_cell.angle_beta   90.00
_cell.angle_gamma   90.00
#
_symmetry.space_group_name_H-M   'P 1'
#
loop_
_entity.id
_entity.type
_entity.pdbx_description
1 polymer ?
#
loop_
_entity_poly.entity_id
_entity_poly.type
_entity_poly.pdbx_seq_one_letter_code
_entity_poly.pdbx_strand_id
1 'polypeptide(L)'
;QIEAYIFGMAEPEDALLFEAQLVLDEELAHKVIAQQKAYEAIQQFGRKQLKTEIEAITQALFTYPEHVSFRKKIIKLFRKS
;
A
#
# COMPACT_ATOMS: atom_id res chain seq x y z
N GLN A 1 19.10 -9.59 2.71
CA GLN A 1 18.48 -10.88 3.11
C GLN A 1 17.12 -10.67 3.75
N ILE A 2 16.99 -9.95 4.87
CA ILE A 2 15.67 -9.66 5.49
C ILE A 2 14.66 -9.08 4.49
N GLU A 3 15.05 -8.06 3.71
CA GLU A 3 14.14 -7.44 2.73
C GLU A 3 13.78 -8.38 1.59
N ALA A 4 14.75 -9.12 1.05
CA ALA A 4 14.50 -10.10 0.01
C ALA A 4 13.52 -11.19 0.48
N TYR A 5 13.61 -11.60 1.76
CA TYR A 5 12.66 -12.51 2.38
C TYR A 5 11.28 -11.88 2.56
N ILE A 6 11.19 -10.70 3.20
CA ILE A 6 9.92 -9.98 3.46
C ILE A 6 9.15 -9.70 2.16
N PHE A 7 9.85 -9.35 1.09
CA PHE A 7 9.24 -9.02 -0.20
C PHE A 7 9.13 -10.21 -1.15
N GLY A 8 9.50 -11.43 -0.73
CA GLY A 8 9.43 -12.63 -1.59
C GLY A 8 10.31 -12.56 -2.84
N MET A 9 11.41 -11.82 -2.77
CA MET A 9 12.38 -11.64 -3.87
C MET A 9 13.57 -12.62 -3.75
N ALA A 10 13.65 -13.39 -2.67
CA ALA A 10 14.67 -14.42 -2.51
C ALA A 10 14.36 -15.64 -3.39
N GLU A 11 15.41 -16.26 -3.93
CA GLU A 11 15.26 -17.58 -4.57
C GLU A 11 14.75 -18.60 -3.53
N PRO A 12 14.00 -19.64 -3.95
CA PRO A 12 13.38 -20.58 -3.02
C PRO A 12 14.36 -21.25 -2.06
N GLU A 13 15.57 -21.57 -2.53
CA GLU A 13 16.63 -22.21 -1.72
C GLU A 13 17.16 -21.25 -0.64
N ASP A 14 17.36 -19.99 -0.98
CA ASP A 14 17.79 -18.94 -0.06
C ASP A 14 16.71 -18.61 0.96
N ALA A 15 15.44 -18.60 0.53
CA ALA A 15 14.29 -18.41 1.42
C ALA A 15 14.20 -19.53 2.46
N LEU A 16 14.37 -20.79 2.04
CA LEU A 16 14.32 -21.94 2.94
C LEU A 16 15.49 -21.95 3.94
N LEU A 17 16.69 -21.61 3.49
CA LEU A 17 17.84 -21.45 4.39
C LEU A 17 17.60 -20.32 5.41
N PHE A 18 17.04 -19.21 4.95
CA PHE A 18 16.72 -18.07 5.81
C PHE A 18 15.63 -18.41 6.84
N GLU A 19 14.61 -19.19 6.46
CA GLU A 19 13.60 -19.69 7.40
C GLU A 19 14.21 -20.56 8.50
N ALA A 20 15.16 -21.44 8.15
CA ALA A 20 15.89 -22.22 9.14
C ALA A 20 16.70 -21.32 10.10
N GLN A 21 17.31 -20.24 9.58
CA GLN A 21 18.01 -19.26 10.41
C GLN A 21 17.06 -18.53 11.38
N LEU A 22 15.85 -18.18 10.95
CA LEU A 22 14.86 -17.53 11.81
C LEU A 22 14.40 -18.41 12.98
N VAL A 23 14.40 -19.74 12.80
CA VAL A 23 14.07 -20.68 13.88
C VAL A 23 15.21 -20.78 14.91
N LEU A 24 16.45 -20.63 14.46
CA LEU A 24 17.64 -20.82 15.30
C LEU A 24 18.13 -19.52 15.96
N ASP A 25 17.83 -18.37 15.35
CA ASP A 25 18.29 -17.05 15.78
C ASP A 25 17.08 -16.16 16.12
N GLU A 26 16.78 -16.08 17.41
CA GLU A 26 15.67 -15.28 17.95
C GLU A 26 15.88 -13.78 17.72
N GLU A 27 17.13 -13.30 17.75
CA GLU A 27 17.44 -11.88 17.48
C GLU A 27 17.13 -11.54 16.01
N LEU A 28 17.49 -12.42 15.08
CA LEU A 28 17.15 -12.28 13.68
C LEU A 28 15.63 -12.31 13.46
N ALA A 29 14.91 -13.22 14.12
CA ALA A 29 13.45 -13.27 14.05
C ALA A 29 12.81 -11.96 14.54
N HIS A 30 13.29 -11.40 15.65
CA HIS A 30 12.82 -10.10 16.14
C HIS A 30 13.08 -8.96 15.17
N LYS A 31 14.24 -8.93 14.50
CA LYS A 31 14.56 -7.93 13.46
C LYS A 31 13.60 -8.02 12.28
N VAL A 32 13.29 -9.23 11.80
CA VAL A 32 12.33 -9.43 10.71
C VAL A 32 10.94 -8.93 11.11
N ILE A 33 10.45 -9.31 12.29
CA ILE A 33 9.13 -8.88 12.78
C ILE A 33 9.06 -7.35 12.91
N ALA A 34 10.10 -6.72 13.47
CA ALA A 34 10.15 -5.27 13.63
C ALA A 34 10.12 -4.56 12.28
N GLN A 35 10.89 -5.05 11.30
CA GLN A 35 10.94 -4.46 9.97
C GLN A 35 9.62 -4.66 9.20
N GLN A 36 8.97 -5.82 9.33
CA GLN A 36 7.67 -6.06 8.72
C GLN A 36 6.59 -5.11 9.29
N LYS A 37 6.55 -4.93 10.61
CA LYS A 37 5.66 -3.95 11.26
C LYS A 37 5.93 -2.52 10.81
N ALA A 38 7.19 -2.14 10.62
CA ALA A 38 7.55 -0.81 10.12
C ALA A 38 6.99 -0.59 8.70
N TYR A 39 7.15 -1.58 7.81
CA TYR A 39 6.59 -1.51 6.46
C TYR A 39 5.06 -1.45 6.45
N GLU A 40 4.39 -2.26 7.27
CA GLU A 40 2.93 -2.21 7.42
C GLU A 40 2.45 -0.83 7.88
N ALA A 41 3.11 -0.24 8.88
CA ALA A 41 2.76 1.09 9.38
C ALA A 41 2.92 2.17 8.29
N ILE A 42 4.04 2.15 7.57
CA ILE A 42 4.30 3.08 6.45
C ILE A 42 3.25 2.90 5.35
N GLN A 43 2.94 1.66 4.97
CA GLN A 43 1.94 1.37 3.94
C GLN A 43 0.55 1.84 4.35
N GLN A 44 0.14 1.60 5.59
CA GLN A 44 -1.15 2.05 6.12
C GLN A 44 -1.23 3.58 6.15
N PHE A 45 -0.16 4.25 6.55
CA PHE A 45 -0.10 5.71 6.54
C PHE A 45 -0.22 6.26 5.11
N GLY A 46 0.57 5.73 4.18
CA GLY A 46 0.51 6.11 2.76
C GLY A 46 -0.87 5.88 2.14
N ARG A 47 -1.54 4.76 2.47
CA ARG A 47 -2.92 4.50 2.02
C ARG A 47 -3.92 5.50 2.56
N LYS A 48 -3.79 5.91 3.83
CA LYS A 48 -4.66 6.96 4.42
C LYS A 48 -4.43 8.30 3.74
N GLN A 49 -3.18 8.68 3.53
CA GLN A 49 -2.84 9.92 2.83
C GLN A 49 -3.39 9.93 1.40
N LEU A 50 -3.15 8.87 0.63
CA LEU A 50 -3.65 8.74 -0.74
C LEU A 50 -5.18 8.82 -0.79
N LYS A 51 -5.87 8.18 0.17
CA LYS A 51 -7.32 8.27 0.29
C LYS A 51 -7.78 9.71 0.52
N THR A 52 -7.15 10.43 1.44
CA THR A 52 -7.46 11.84 1.71
C THR A 52 -7.23 12.73 0.49
N GLU A 53 -6.15 12.51 -0.26
CA GLU A 53 -5.87 13.24 -1.50
C GLU A 53 -6.93 12.98 -2.58
N ILE A 54 -7.32 11.71 -2.77
CA ILE A 54 -8.40 11.33 -3.71
C ILE A 54 -9.73 11.96 -3.29
N GLU A 55 -10.06 11.94 -2.00
CA GLU A 55 -11.29 12.55 -1.48
C GLU A 55 -11.30 14.07 -1.70
N ALA A 56 -10.17 14.75 -1.45
CA ALA A 56 -10.04 16.18 -1.68
C ALA A 56 -10.21 16.55 -3.17
N ILE A 57 -9.54 15.81 -4.07
CA ILE A 57 -9.68 15.99 -5.52
C ILE A 57 -11.12 15.73 -5.96
N THR A 58 -11.75 14.67 -5.45
CA THR A 58 -13.15 14.34 -5.77
C THR A 58 -14.09 15.45 -5.29
N GLN A 59 -13.88 15.97 -4.09
CA GLN A 59 -14.69 17.06 -3.54
C GLN A 59 -14.57 18.32 -4.40
N ALA A 60 -13.35 18.71 -4.80
CA ALA A 60 -13.12 19.85 -5.68
C ALA A 60 -13.83 19.66 -7.04
N LEU A 61 -13.59 18.54 -7.71
CA LEU A 61 -14.14 18.26 -9.05
C LEU A 61 -15.67 18.18 -9.09
N PHE A 62 -16.32 17.72 -8.02
CA PHE A 62 -17.78 17.50 -8.01
C PHE A 62 -18.58 18.63 -7.32
N THR A 63 -17.93 19.49 -6.54
CA THR A 63 -18.60 20.54 -5.76
C THR A 63 -18.32 21.94 -6.28
N TYR A 64 -17.12 22.22 -6.81
CA TYR A 64 -16.78 23.58 -7.23
C TYR A 64 -17.50 23.97 -8.53
N PRO A 65 -18.01 25.21 -8.62
CA PRO A 65 -18.81 25.66 -9.76
C PRO A 65 -18.03 25.66 -11.09
N GLU A 66 -16.71 25.80 -11.04
CA GLU A 66 -15.80 25.76 -12.19
C GLU A 66 -15.72 24.40 -12.89
N HIS A 67 -16.08 23.31 -12.20
CA HIS A 67 -16.01 21.94 -12.73
C HIS A 67 -17.38 21.34 -13.11
N VAL A 68 -18.45 22.16 -13.15
CA VAL A 68 -19.81 21.70 -13.44
C VAL A 68 -19.93 20.98 -14.79
N SER A 69 -19.22 21.45 -15.82
CA SER A 69 -19.25 20.82 -17.15
C SER A 69 -18.61 19.43 -17.15
N PHE A 70 -17.49 19.27 -16.44
CA PHE A 70 -16.81 17.99 -16.23
C PHE A 70 -17.68 17.03 -15.44
N ARG A 71 -18.19 17.45 -14.28
CA ARG A 71 -19.12 16.66 -13.46
C ARG A 71 -20.33 16.17 -14.25
N LYS A 72 -20.95 17.03 -15.06
CA LYS A 72 -22.10 16.65 -15.92
C LYS A 72 -21.71 15.60 -16.96
N LYS A 73 -20.53 15.70 -17.58
CA LYS A 73 -20.03 14.68 -18.53
C LYS A 73 -19.83 13.34 -17.83
N ILE A 74 -19.17 13.33 -16.67
CA ILE A 74 -18.92 12.11 -15.90
C ILE A 74 -20.23 11.44 -15.46
N ILE A 75 -21.16 12.21 -14.86
CA ILE A 75 -22.48 11.68 -14.47
C ILE A 75 -23.22 11.11 -15.68
N LYS A 76 -23.09 11.70 -16.88
CA LYS A 76 -23.69 11.20 -18.12
C LYS A 76 -23.07 9.87 -18.60
N LEU A 77 -21.80 9.59 -18.31
CA LEU A 77 -21.17 8.30 -18.63
C LEU A 77 -21.72 7.16 -17.76
N PHE A 78 -22.08 7.46 -16.51
CA PHE A 78 -22.60 6.48 -15.55
C PHE A 78 -24.13 6.42 -15.50
N ARG A 79 -24.82 7.44 -16.03
CA ARG A 79 -26.23 7.35 -16.41
C ARG A 79 -26.34 6.56 -17.71
N LYS A 80 -26.56 5.25 -17.62
CA LYS A 80 -26.96 4.45 -18.79
C LYS A 80 -28.36 4.85 -19.29
N SER A 81 -28.57 4.60 -20.58
CA SER A 81 -29.87 4.53 -21.29
C SER A 81 -30.99 3.95 -20.44
#